data_AF-A0A949I0Y5-F1
#
_entry.id   AF-A0A949I0Y5-F1
#
_cell.length_a   1.000
_cell.length_b   1.000
_cell.length_c   1.000
_cell.angle_alpha   90.00
_cell.angle_beta   90.00
_cell.angle_gamma   90.00
#
_symmetry.space_group_name_H-M   'P 1'
#
loop_
_entity.id
_entity.type
_entity.pdbx_description
1 polymer ?
#
loop_
_entity_poly.entity_id
_entity_poly.type
_entity_poly.pdbx_seq_one_letter_code
_entity_poly.pdbx_strand_id
1 'polypeptide(L)'
;MARLIIVSNRVPDVAEGSGPRAGGLAVGLADALVPGSLWFGWSGERVAKRSDEIRSVTEDGITYATIDLSEDDYREYYLGFSNATLWPLFHMMPSLVSFDNAGYEAYRAVNEQFARALRKLVKPGDLIWIHDYQLLGVAAALRRLGVHNRIGFFLHIPFPAPALFDLLPPAEELLRALLAHDVIGFQIMQDRWHFLSALLQRDFDVQGNDVPLEGRLLRTVVTPIGVDVDAFNRLAVRAVRRVEARRVVESLAGRALMISADRLDYTKGLPARFDAYGRFLSRFPEQLRRISFLQVAAPSREEVDQYKALRDELDYKAGAINGEYSDFDWVPLRYMTRAAGRGVLAGMFRISRIGLVTPLRDGMNLVAMEYIAAQDPLNPGVLILSRFAGAAKLLPEALQVNPYDVDQMAAAINTSMLMTLEERQERHVALLERVRRHDATAYSRGFVAVLGQEVSAPVV
;
A
#
# COMPACT_ATOMS: atom_id res chain seq x y z
N MET A 1 -20.97 -9.88 19.23
CA MET A 1 -19.93 -8.92 18.81
C MET A 1 -20.61 -7.78 18.07
N ALA A 2 -20.14 -6.55 18.25
CA ALA A 2 -20.56 -5.42 17.43
C ALA A 2 -20.28 -5.70 15.94
N ARG A 3 -21.18 -5.28 15.05
CA ARG A 3 -20.95 -5.42 13.61
C ARG A 3 -19.85 -4.43 13.18
N LEU A 4 -18.91 -4.92 12.39
CA LEU A 4 -17.83 -4.11 11.81
C LEU A 4 -18.25 -3.56 10.45
N ILE A 5 -18.08 -2.25 10.28
CA ILE A 5 -18.27 -1.51 9.04
C ILE A 5 -16.89 -1.05 8.55
N ILE A 6 -16.39 -1.66 7.49
CA ILE A 6 -15.22 -1.20 6.76
C ILE A 6 -15.64 -0.09 5.79
N VAL A 7 -14.90 1.01 5.76
CA VAL A 7 -15.11 2.11 4.82
C VAL A 7 -13.80 2.40 4.10
N SER A 8 -13.77 2.26 2.78
CA SER A 8 -12.58 2.59 1.97
C SER A 8 -12.99 3.29 0.68
N ASN A 9 -12.04 3.99 0.05
CA ASN A 9 -12.32 4.66 -1.21
C ASN A 9 -12.86 3.67 -2.24
N ARG A 10 -12.25 2.50 -2.42
CA ARG A 10 -12.70 1.47 -3.38
C ARG A 10 -13.19 0.21 -2.65
N VAL A 11 -14.29 -0.37 -3.10
CA VAL A 11 -14.77 -1.69 -2.68
C VAL A 11 -14.29 -2.75 -3.70
N PRO A 12 -13.85 -3.95 -3.25
CA PRO A 12 -13.54 -5.04 -4.18
C PRO A 12 -14.74 -5.40 -5.05
N ASP A 13 -14.51 -5.70 -6.32
CA ASP A 13 -15.56 -6.25 -7.17
C ASP A 13 -15.91 -7.67 -6.71
N VAL A 14 -17.20 -7.92 -6.57
CA VAL A 14 -17.82 -9.15 -6.07
C VAL A 14 -18.41 -9.96 -7.23
N ALA A 15 -18.75 -9.31 -8.35
CA ALA A 15 -19.44 -9.92 -9.49
C ALA A 15 -18.50 -10.68 -10.45
N GLU A 16 -17.23 -10.29 -10.52
CA GLU A 16 -16.23 -11.08 -11.23
C GLU A 16 -15.77 -12.22 -10.32
N GLY A 17 -16.08 -13.47 -10.70
CA GLY A 17 -15.50 -14.71 -10.16
C GLY A 17 -13.97 -14.83 -10.31
N SER A 18 -13.28 -13.70 -10.39
CA SER A 18 -11.87 -13.53 -10.10
C SER A 18 -11.62 -13.89 -8.64
N GLY A 19 -11.08 -15.08 -8.42
CA GLY A 19 -10.48 -15.39 -7.13
C GLY A 19 -9.41 -14.36 -6.73
N PRO A 20 -8.79 -14.57 -5.57
CA PRO A 20 -8.97 -13.71 -4.40
C PRO A 20 -8.67 -12.21 -4.65
N ARG A 21 -9.66 -11.35 -4.36
CA ARG A 21 -9.51 -10.00 -3.77
C ARG A 21 -8.28 -9.23 -4.26
N ALA A 22 -8.34 -8.70 -5.48
CA ALA A 22 -7.26 -7.91 -6.08
C ALA A 22 -7.12 -6.53 -5.38
N GLY A 23 -6.37 -6.48 -4.29
CA GLY A 23 -6.00 -5.23 -3.61
C GLY A 23 -5.35 -5.51 -2.26
N GLY A 24 -4.25 -4.81 -1.95
CA GLY A 24 -3.52 -5.00 -0.69
C GLY A 24 -4.40 -4.83 0.56
N LEU A 25 -5.37 -3.92 0.52
CA LEU A 25 -6.33 -3.69 1.60
C LEU A 25 -7.26 -4.90 1.83
N ALA A 26 -7.80 -5.49 0.76
CA ALA A 26 -8.73 -6.62 0.85
C ALA A 26 -8.07 -7.90 1.36
N VAL A 27 -6.77 -8.05 1.10
CA VAL A 27 -5.94 -9.11 1.71
C VAL A 27 -5.73 -8.82 3.20
N GLY A 28 -5.35 -7.59 3.57
CA GLY A 28 -5.11 -7.22 4.97
C GLY A 28 -6.35 -7.27 5.87
N LEU A 29 -7.55 -7.06 5.31
CA LEU A 29 -8.81 -7.07 6.04
C LEU A 29 -9.55 -8.41 6.04
N ALA A 30 -8.99 -9.43 5.39
CA ALA A 30 -9.71 -10.68 5.13
C ALA A 30 -10.28 -11.32 6.42
N ASP A 31 -9.51 -11.31 7.50
CA ASP A 31 -9.86 -11.93 8.78
C ASP A 31 -10.80 -11.07 9.64
N ALA A 32 -10.90 -9.77 9.37
CA ALA A 32 -11.86 -8.89 10.04
C ALA A 32 -13.26 -8.94 9.38
N LEU A 33 -13.34 -9.42 8.15
CA LEU A 33 -14.58 -9.58 7.41
C LEU A 33 -15.19 -10.94 7.73
N VAL A 34 -16.13 -10.95 8.67
CA VAL A 34 -16.91 -12.12 9.08
C VAL A 34 -18.37 -11.98 8.61
N PRO A 35 -19.16 -13.06 8.57
CA PRO A 35 -20.59 -12.96 8.30
C PRO A 35 -21.27 -11.93 9.23
N GLY A 36 -21.99 -10.99 8.62
CA GLY A 36 -22.61 -9.84 9.28
C GLY A 36 -21.83 -8.54 9.13
N SER A 37 -20.54 -8.56 8.73
CA SER A 37 -19.76 -7.37 8.42
C SER A 37 -20.28 -6.63 7.18
N LEU A 38 -19.99 -5.33 7.10
CA LEU A 38 -20.34 -4.48 5.96
C LEU A 38 -19.08 -3.79 5.42
N TRP A 39 -18.90 -3.79 4.10
CA TRP A 39 -17.87 -3.01 3.42
C TRP A 39 -18.52 -1.95 2.54
N PHE A 40 -18.32 -0.68 2.90
CA PHE A 40 -18.83 0.49 2.20
C PHE A 40 -17.74 1.24 1.41
N GLY A 41 -18.06 1.75 0.21
CA GLY A 41 -17.15 2.60 -0.55
C GLY A 41 -17.59 2.92 -1.99
N TRP A 42 -16.66 3.37 -2.84
CA TRP A 42 -16.92 3.55 -4.28
C TRP A 42 -16.91 2.21 -5.02
N SER A 43 -17.87 1.99 -5.91
CA SER A 43 -17.90 0.81 -6.80
C SER A 43 -16.76 0.82 -7.82
N GLY A 44 -16.37 2.02 -8.27
CA GLY A 44 -15.55 2.22 -9.45
C GLY A 44 -16.23 2.82 -10.66
N GLU A 45 -17.55 2.83 -10.65
CA GLU A 45 -18.35 3.37 -11.72
C GLU A 45 -18.53 4.87 -11.57
N ARG A 46 -18.73 5.52 -12.71
CA ARG A 46 -18.93 6.96 -12.81
C ARG A 46 -20.35 7.23 -13.28
N VAL A 47 -20.97 8.25 -12.71
CA VAL A 47 -22.36 8.64 -13.00
C VAL A 47 -22.42 10.10 -13.47
N ALA A 48 -23.48 10.46 -14.17
CA ALA A 48 -23.63 11.82 -14.70
C ALA A 48 -23.76 12.89 -13.59
N LYS A 49 -24.33 12.53 -12.43
CA LYS A 49 -24.55 13.45 -11.31
C LYS A 49 -24.28 12.74 -10.00
N ARG A 50 -23.77 13.49 -9.03
CA ARG A 50 -23.53 13.01 -7.66
C ARG A 50 -24.82 12.42 -7.08
N SER A 51 -24.73 11.22 -6.51
CA SER A 51 -25.87 10.52 -5.93
C SER A 51 -25.47 9.84 -4.62
N ASP A 52 -26.37 9.89 -3.64
CA ASP A 52 -26.23 9.14 -2.38
C ASP A 52 -26.97 7.77 -2.48
N GLU A 53 -27.25 7.30 -3.69
CA GLU A 53 -27.88 6.01 -3.97
C GLU A 53 -26.89 4.87 -3.68
N ILE A 54 -27.36 3.90 -2.91
CA ILE A 54 -26.55 2.78 -2.45
C ILE A 54 -26.96 1.54 -3.21
N ARG A 55 -25.99 0.87 -3.83
CA ARG A 55 -26.15 -0.49 -4.36
C ARG A 55 -25.48 -1.46 -3.42
N SER A 56 -26.15 -2.57 -3.10
CA SER A 56 -25.60 -3.56 -2.19
C SER A 56 -25.75 -4.98 -2.71
N VAL A 57 -24.70 -5.78 -2.50
CA VAL A 57 -24.70 -7.23 -2.72
C VAL A 57 -24.20 -7.92 -1.45
N THR A 58 -24.73 -9.10 -1.14
CA THR A 58 -24.27 -9.92 -0.01
C THR A 58 -23.67 -11.21 -0.53
N GLU A 59 -22.41 -11.46 -0.21
CA GLU A 59 -21.69 -12.70 -0.54
C GLU A 59 -20.99 -13.23 0.72
N ASP A 60 -21.07 -14.54 0.96
CA ASP A 60 -20.52 -15.21 2.15
C ASP A 60 -20.92 -14.55 3.48
N GLY A 61 -22.13 -13.97 3.52
CA GLY A 61 -22.65 -13.25 4.69
C GLY A 61 -22.05 -11.85 4.91
N ILE A 62 -21.17 -11.37 4.03
CA ILE A 62 -20.61 -10.02 4.05
C ILE A 62 -21.44 -9.13 3.13
N THR A 63 -21.87 -7.97 3.60
CA THR A 63 -22.59 -6.98 2.77
C THR A 63 -21.61 -5.99 2.15
N TYR A 64 -21.55 -5.92 0.83
CA TYR A 64 -20.80 -4.92 0.08
C TYR A 64 -21.77 -3.85 -0.37
N ALA A 65 -21.59 -2.62 0.10
CA ALA A 65 -22.44 -1.48 -0.21
C ALA A 65 -21.61 -0.41 -0.94
N THR A 66 -22.10 0.09 -2.06
CA THR A 66 -21.35 1.00 -2.92
C THR A 66 -22.15 2.23 -3.29
N ILE A 67 -21.43 3.34 -3.46
CA ILE A 67 -21.90 4.55 -4.13
C ILE A 67 -21.04 4.80 -5.37
N ASP A 68 -21.52 5.64 -6.28
CA ASP A 68 -20.80 6.04 -7.49
C ASP A 68 -20.38 7.51 -7.41
N LEU A 69 -19.29 7.86 -8.08
CA LEU A 69 -18.80 9.24 -8.17
C LEU A 69 -19.31 9.89 -9.45
N SER A 70 -19.59 11.19 -9.42
CA SER A 70 -19.77 11.92 -10.68
C SER A 70 -18.45 12.02 -11.45
N GLU A 71 -18.50 12.32 -12.75
CA GLU A 71 -17.26 12.57 -13.52
C GLU A 71 -16.45 13.73 -12.91
N ASP A 72 -17.10 14.81 -12.48
CA ASP A 72 -16.43 15.94 -11.83
C ASP A 72 -15.83 15.53 -10.47
N ASP A 73 -16.55 14.74 -9.66
CA ASP A 73 -16.01 14.21 -8.40
C ASP A 73 -14.81 13.30 -8.64
N TYR A 74 -14.87 12.44 -9.65
CA TYR A 74 -13.74 11.59 -9.99
C TYR A 74 -12.50 12.42 -10.35
N ARG A 75 -12.66 13.49 -11.14
CA ARG A 75 -11.54 14.35 -11.53
C ARG A 75 -11.03 15.19 -10.36
N GLU A 76 -11.90 15.91 -9.67
CA GLU A 76 -11.52 16.90 -8.65
C GLU A 76 -11.15 16.26 -7.31
N TYR A 77 -11.92 15.27 -6.83
CA TYR A 77 -11.65 14.58 -5.57
C TYR A 77 -10.59 13.49 -5.71
N TYR A 78 -10.75 12.59 -6.68
CA TYR A 78 -9.89 11.41 -6.78
C TYR A 78 -8.58 11.73 -7.52
N LEU A 79 -8.63 12.25 -8.75
CA LEU A 79 -7.41 12.61 -9.48
C LEU A 79 -6.74 13.88 -8.90
N GLY A 80 -7.54 14.89 -8.54
CA GLY A 80 -7.09 16.16 -7.97
C GLY A 80 -6.62 16.03 -6.52
N PHE A 81 -7.43 16.43 -5.54
CA PHE A 81 -6.94 16.59 -4.17
C PHE A 81 -6.36 15.29 -3.57
N SER A 82 -6.97 14.12 -3.80
CA SER A 82 -6.44 12.88 -3.24
C SER A 82 -5.10 12.48 -3.87
N ASN A 83 -4.99 12.47 -5.20
CA ASN A 83 -3.85 11.86 -5.89
C ASN A 83 -2.81 12.87 -6.43
N ALA A 84 -3.19 14.12 -6.67
CA ALA A 84 -2.30 15.19 -7.09
C ALA A 84 -1.85 16.10 -5.93
N THR A 85 -2.59 16.13 -4.80
CA THR A 85 -2.18 16.89 -3.60
C THR A 85 -1.70 15.97 -2.46
N LEU A 86 -2.59 15.16 -1.88
CA LEU A 86 -2.28 14.38 -0.66
C LEU A 86 -1.24 13.29 -0.94
N TRP A 87 -1.41 12.49 -2.00
CA TRP A 87 -0.49 11.41 -2.34
C TRP A 87 0.98 11.86 -2.48
N PRO A 88 1.35 12.83 -3.35
CA PRO A 88 2.74 13.27 -3.45
C PRO A 88 3.26 13.87 -2.14
N LEU A 89 2.46 14.67 -1.43
CA LEU A 89 2.90 15.30 -0.20
C LEU A 89 3.20 14.28 0.91
N PHE A 90 2.29 13.33 1.12
CA PHE A 90 2.43 12.28 2.13
C PHE A 90 3.55 11.29 1.77
N HIS A 91 4.06 11.31 0.53
CA HIS A 91 5.24 10.57 0.11
C HIS A 91 6.52 11.43 0.08
N MET A 92 6.52 12.61 0.72
CA MET A 92 7.63 13.56 0.81
C MET A 92 8.10 14.12 -0.55
N MET A 93 7.17 14.32 -1.48
CA MET A 93 7.45 14.84 -2.82
C MET A 93 6.71 16.16 -3.09
N PRO A 94 7.04 17.25 -2.36
CA PRO A 94 6.32 18.51 -2.46
C PRO A 94 6.40 19.14 -3.86
N SER A 95 7.46 18.86 -4.63
CA SER A 95 7.59 19.33 -6.02
C SER A 95 6.55 18.73 -6.98
N LEU A 96 5.88 17.65 -6.60
CA LEU A 96 4.82 17.01 -7.38
C LEU A 96 3.41 17.39 -6.90
N VAL A 97 3.30 18.22 -5.85
CA VAL A 97 2.02 18.65 -5.30
C VAL A 97 1.38 19.67 -6.22
N SER A 98 0.16 19.38 -6.66
CA SER A 98 -0.72 20.32 -7.33
C SER A 98 -1.93 20.55 -6.41
N PHE A 99 -2.04 21.75 -5.86
CA PHE A 99 -3.17 22.15 -5.03
C PHE A 99 -4.02 23.20 -5.76
N ASP A 100 -5.33 23.00 -5.73
CA ASP A 100 -6.30 24.01 -6.08
C ASP A 100 -7.53 23.91 -5.15
N ASN A 101 -8.24 25.03 -5.00
CA ASN A 101 -9.38 25.11 -4.06
C ASN A 101 -10.58 24.29 -4.53
N ALA A 102 -10.81 24.16 -5.84
CA ALA A 102 -11.97 23.43 -6.38
C ALA A 102 -11.84 21.93 -6.08
N GLY A 103 -10.64 21.37 -6.24
CA GLY A 103 -10.28 20.02 -5.84
C GLY A 103 -10.51 19.79 -4.34
N TYR A 104 -10.13 20.74 -3.50
CA TYR A 104 -10.36 20.62 -2.06
C TYR A 104 -11.86 20.71 -1.68
N GLU A 105 -12.63 21.59 -2.31
CA GLU A 105 -14.08 21.68 -2.11
C GLU A 105 -14.79 20.39 -2.56
N ALA A 106 -14.42 19.85 -3.72
CA ALA A 106 -14.91 18.55 -4.19
C ALA A 106 -14.54 17.44 -3.20
N TYR A 107 -13.31 17.46 -2.65
CA TYR A 107 -12.88 16.48 -1.66
C TYR A 107 -13.74 16.49 -0.40
N ARG A 108 -14.06 17.68 0.13
CA ARG A 108 -14.98 17.81 1.26
C ARG A 108 -16.37 17.31 0.89
N ALA A 109 -16.88 17.70 -0.28
CA ALA A 109 -18.22 17.33 -0.72
C ALA A 109 -18.41 15.82 -0.93
N VAL A 110 -17.38 15.13 -1.45
CA VAL A 110 -17.38 13.66 -1.57
C VAL A 110 -17.27 12.99 -0.20
N ASN A 111 -16.44 13.49 0.71
CA ASN A 111 -16.39 12.96 2.09
C ASN A 111 -17.76 13.09 2.79
N GLU A 112 -18.50 14.18 2.53
CA GLU A 112 -19.87 14.35 3.01
C GLU A 112 -20.88 13.42 2.32
N GLN A 113 -20.73 13.16 1.01
CA GLN A 113 -21.52 12.16 0.28
C GLN A 113 -21.35 10.77 0.89
N PHE A 114 -20.09 10.34 1.13
CA PHE A 114 -19.78 9.09 1.81
C PHE A 114 -20.47 9.02 3.18
N ALA A 115 -20.37 10.09 3.99
CA ALA A 115 -20.99 10.12 5.31
C ALA A 115 -22.53 10.07 5.25
N ARG A 116 -23.18 10.81 4.34
CA ARG A 116 -24.66 10.80 4.19
C ARG A 116 -25.18 9.45 3.74
N ALA A 117 -24.50 8.81 2.79
CA ALA A 117 -24.86 7.46 2.35
C ALA A 117 -24.63 6.44 3.47
N LEU A 118 -23.46 6.45 4.09
CA LEU A 118 -23.13 5.52 5.18
C LEU A 118 -24.06 5.65 6.38
N ARG A 119 -24.49 6.87 6.75
CA ARG A 119 -25.44 7.13 7.83
C ARG A 119 -26.75 6.32 7.71
N LYS A 120 -27.19 6.01 6.49
CA LYS A 120 -28.40 5.20 6.20
C LYS A 120 -28.21 3.72 6.58
N LEU A 121 -26.96 3.25 6.64
CA LEU A 121 -26.60 1.85 6.88
C LEU A 121 -26.16 1.59 8.32
N VAL A 122 -25.70 2.62 9.03
CA VAL A 122 -25.19 2.52 10.41
C VAL A 122 -26.32 2.27 11.41
N LYS A 123 -26.09 1.32 12.31
CA LYS A 123 -26.94 0.96 13.44
C LYS A 123 -26.24 1.33 14.76
N PRO A 124 -27.00 1.55 15.85
CA PRO A 124 -26.41 1.69 17.17
C PRO A 124 -25.50 0.50 17.51
N GLY A 125 -24.32 0.78 18.05
CA GLY A 125 -23.35 -0.24 18.45
C GLY A 125 -22.44 -0.78 17.33
N ASP A 126 -22.62 -0.39 16.06
CA ASP A 126 -21.64 -0.72 15.01
C ASP A 126 -20.28 -0.07 15.30
N LEU A 127 -19.20 -0.75 14.91
CA LEU A 127 -17.85 -0.20 14.85
C LEU A 127 -17.56 0.23 13.41
N ILE A 128 -17.18 1.49 13.20
CA ILE A 128 -16.86 2.03 11.88
C ILE A 128 -15.33 2.11 11.76
N TRP A 129 -14.76 1.52 10.71
CA TRP A 129 -13.33 1.55 10.46
C TRP A 129 -13.06 2.12 9.05
N ILE A 130 -12.60 3.37 9.02
CA ILE A 130 -12.31 4.14 7.81
C ILE A 130 -10.86 3.93 7.40
N HIS A 131 -10.63 3.78 6.11
CA HIS A 131 -9.31 3.52 5.55
C HIS A 131 -8.88 4.59 4.56
N ASP A 132 -7.68 5.10 4.81
CA ASP A 132 -6.80 5.81 3.91
C ASP A 132 -7.13 7.28 3.58
N TYR A 133 -6.14 7.95 2.99
CA TYR A 133 -6.07 9.41 2.81
C TYR A 133 -7.18 10.04 1.97
N GLN A 134 -7.96 9.26 1.20
CA GLN A 134 -9.07 9.82 0.46
C GLN A 134 -10.28 10.14 1.37
N LEU A 135 -10.28 9.63 2.61
CA LEU A 135 -11.44 9.65 3.51
C LEU A 135 -11.15 10.32 4.86
N LEU A 136 -10.15 11.22 4.93
CA LEU A 136 -9.77 11.91 6.18
C LEU A 136 -10.93 12.68 6.82
N GLY A 137 -11.90 13.12 6.01
CA GLY A 137 -13.04 13.96 6.43
C GLY A 137 -14.30 13.20 6.81
N VAL A 138 -14.39 11.89 6.52
CA VAL A 138 -15.65 11.15 6.67
C VAL A 138 -16.13 11.10 8.12
N ALA A 139 -15.24 10.89 9.10
CA ALA A 139 -15.66 10.87 10.50
C ALA A 139 -16.24 12.21 10.96
N ALA A 140 -15.60 13.33 10.62
CA ALA A 140 -16.10 14.65 10.96
C ALA A 140 -17.50 14.90 10.37
N ALA A 141 -17.73 14.48 9.11
CA ALA A 141 -19.04 14.54 8.48
C ALA A 141 -20.07 13.62 9.16
N LEU A 142 -19.70 12.40 9.56
CA LEU A 142 -20.57 11.49 10.33
C LEU A 142 -20.95 12.08 11.69
N ARG A 143 -20.00 12.71 12.41
CA ARG A 143 -20.30 13.39 13.68
C ARG A 143 -21.32 14.51 13.50
N ARG A 144 -21.22 15.32 12.43
CA ARG A 144 -22.22 16.35 12.10
C ARG A 144 -23.61 15.77 11.81
N LEU A 145 -23.69 14.52 11.35
CA LEU A 145 -24.94 13.78 11.11
C LEU A 145 -25.47 13.01 12.36
N GLY A 146 -24.91 13.28 13.54
CA GLY A 146 -25.34 12.67 14.80
C GLY A 146 -24.92 11.21 14.98
N VAL A 147 -23.85 10.77 14.30
CA VAL A 147 -23.30 9.42 14.50
C VAL A 147 -22.40 9.41 15.73
N HIS A 148 -22.81 8.67 16.75
CA HIS A 148 -22.07 8.50 18.01
C HIS A 148 -21.32 7.16 18.12
N ASN A 149 -21.39 6.32 17.08
CA ASN A 149 -20.65 5.06 16.99
C ASN A 149 -19.14 5.27 17.18
N ARG A 150 -18.43 4.21 17.58
CA ARG A 150 -16.97 4.21 17.61
C ARG A 150 -16.43 4.25 16.17
N ILE A 151 -15.58 5.21 15.86
CA ILE A 151 -15.01 5.43 14.53
C ILE A 151 -13.48 5.35 14.61
N GLY A 152 -12.90 4.35 13.96
CA GLY A 152 -11.48 4.21 13.75
C GLY A 152 -11.06 4.70 12.37
N PHE A 153 -9.83 5.19 12.25
CA PHE A 153 -9.16 5.49 11.00
C PHE A 153 -7.83 4.74 10.91
N PHE A 154 -7.49 4.22 9.74
CA PHE A 154 -6.15 3.69 9.49
C PHE A 154 -5.56 4.30 8.22
N LEU A 155 -4.39 4.93 8.35
CA LEU A 155 -3.65 5.52 7.23
C LEU A 155 -2.67 4.48 6.66
N HIS A 156 -2.84 4.12 5.37
CA HIS A 156 -1.99 3.09 4.75
C HIS A 156 -0.71 3.65 4.15
N ILE A 157 -0.73 4.92 3.80
CA ILE A 157 0.43 5.67 3.31
C ILE A 157 1.19 6.31 4.49
N PRO A 158 2.42 6.84 4.29
CA PRO A 158 3.14 7.53 5.36
C PRO A 158 2.41 8.79 5.81
N PHE A 159 2.66 9.23 7.05
CA PHE A 159 2.24 10.56 7.51
C PHE A 159 3.44 11.52 7.44
N PRO A 160 3.31 12.68 6.76
CA PRO A 160 4.43 13.60 6.59
C PRO A 160 4.83 14.28 7.90
N ALA A 161 6.12 14.64 8.00
CA ALA A 161 6.60 15.46 9.10
C ALA A 161 5.82 16.79 9.15
N PRO A 162 5.63 17.41 10.33
CA PRO A 162 4.78 18.60 10.48
C PRO A 162 5.07 19.71 9.47
N ALA A 163 6.34 20.06 9.27
CA ALA A 163 6.74 21.10 8.32
C ALA A 163 6.36 20.80 6.85
N LEU A 164 6.28 19.52 6.45
CA LEU A 164 5.76 19.15 5.14
C LEU A 164 4.24 19.14 5.12
N PHE A 165 3.59 18.69 6.20
CA PHE A 165 2.14 18.73 6.32
C PHE A 165 1.59 20.16 6.24
N ASP A 166 2.32 21.13 6.81
CA ASP A 166 1.99 22.56 6.80
C ASP A 166 2.07 23.21 5.41
N LEU A 167 2.62 22.52 4.41
CA LEU A 167 2.53 22.96 3.01
C LEU A 167 1.11 22.86 2.45
N LEU A 168 0.20 22.11 3.11
CA LEU A 168 -1.21 22.07 2.73
C LEU A 168 -1.91 23.37 3.17
N PRO A 169 -2.52 24.12 2.25
CA PRO A 169 -3.38 25.23 2.63
C PRO A 169 -4.49 24.84 3.63
N PRO A 170 -5.14 23.65 3.53
CA PRO A 170 -6.13 23.20 4.52
C PRO A 170 -5.56 22.32 5.66
N ALA A 171 -4.26 22.41 5.97
CA ALA A 171 -3.62 21.55 6.99
C ALA A 171 -4.40 21.51 8.32
N GLU A 172 -4.77 22.69 8.84
CA GLU A 172 -5.50 22.81 10.11
C GLU A 172 -6.87 22.13 10.06
N GLU A 173 -7.63 22.34 8.99
CA GLU A 173 -8.95 21.73 8.83
C GLU A 173 -8.86 20.21 8.74
N LEU A 174 -7.88 19.69 8.00
CA LEU A 174 -7.66 18.25 7.88
C LEU A 174 -7.26 17.59 9.20
N LEU A 175 -6.38 18.23 9.99
CA LEU A 175 -6.05 17.73 11.32
C LEU A 175 -7.27 17.70 12.23
N ARG A 176 -8.08 18.77 12.25
CA ARG A 176 -9.32 18.80 13.02
C ARG A 176 -10.33 17.75 12.55
N ALA A 177 -10.38 17.47 11.25
CA ALA A 177 -11.22 16.40 10.71
C ALA A 177 -10.74 15.03 11.18
N LEU A 178 -9.43 14.78 11.17
CA LEU A 178 -8.83 13.57 11.72
C LEU A 178 -9.11 13.42 13.22
N LEU A 179 -9.11 14.52 13.97
CA LEU A 179 -9.43 14.46 15.39
C LEU A 179 -10.84 13.91 15.63
N ALA A 180 -11.79 13.92 14.69
CA ALA A 180 -13.15 13.39 14.89
C ALA A 180 -13.26 11.87 15.08
N HIS A 181 -12.16 11.14 14.86
CA HIS A 181 -12.04 9.71 15.12
C HIS A 181 -11.80 9.41 16.61
N ASP A 182 -12.10 8.18 17.03
CA ASP A 182 -11.82 7.68 18.38
C ASP A 182 -10.49 6.91 18.42
N VAL A 183 -10.11 6.28 17.30
CA VAL A 183 -8.82 5.59 17.15
C VAL A 183 -8.20 5.95 15.81
N ILE A 184 -6.91 6.32 15.79
CA ILE A 184 -6.14 6.50 14.55
C ILE A 184 -4.96 5.53 14.54
N GLY A 185 -4.84 4.76 13.47
CA GLY A 185 -3.76 3.79 13.28
C GLY A 185 -2.81 4.18 12.16
N PHE A 186 -1.53 3.86 12.39
CA PHE A 186 -0.44 4.08 11.46
C PHE A 186 0.33 2.78 11.19
N GLN A 187 1.06 2.77 10.07
CA GLN A 187 1.92 1.67 9.66
C GLN A 187 3.16 1.53 10.54
N ILE A 188 3.83 2.64 10.85
CA ILE A 188 5.06 2.65 11.64
C ILE A 188 5.03 3.76 12.69
N MET A 189 5.88 3.60 13.71
CA MET A 189 6.03 4.54 14.82
C MET A 189 6.34 5.97 14.38
N GLN A 190 7.15 6.11 13.33
CA GLN A 190 7.54 7.42 12.82
C GLN A 190 6.35 8.22 12.30
N ASP A 191 5.43 7.59 11.57
CA ASP A 191 4.23 8.25 11.05
C ASP A 191 3.31 8.71 12.20
N ARG A 192 3.15 7.87 13.23
CA ARG A 192 2.43 8.26 14.46
C ARG A 192 3.07 9.46 15.14
N TRP A 193 4.38 9.46 15.29
CA TRP A 193 5.09 10.59 15.91
C TRP A 193 4.93 11.87 15.10
N HIS A 194 5.02 11.82 13.78
CA HIS A 194 4.78 12.99 12.95
C HIS A 194 3.37 13.56 13.14
N PHE A 195 2.34 12.71 13.21
CA PHE A 195 0.97 13.14 13.50
C PHE A 195 0.85 13.80 14.88
N LEU A 196 1.36 13.16 15.93
CA LEU A 196 1.33 13.72 17.29
C LEU A 196 2.12 15.03 17.39
N SER A 197 3.27 15.13 16.71
CA SER A 197 4.03 16.39 16.63
C SER A 197 3.27 17.49 15.89
N ALA A 198 2.52 17.16 14.83
CA ALA A 198 1.70 18.14 14.12
C ALA A 198 0.58 18.70 15.00
N LEU A 199 0.01 17.86 15.89
CA LEU A 199 -0.97 18.28 16.90
C LEU A 199 -0.33 19.14 18.00
N LEU A 200 0.82 18.74 18.54
CA LEU A 200 1.54 19.51 19.57
C LEU A 200 1.91 20.92 19.09
N GLN A 201 2.28 21.09 17.83
CA GLN A 201 2.59 22.40 17.24
C GLN A 201 1.36 23.31 17.08
N ARG A 202 0.16 22.79 17.33
CA ARG A 202 -1.13 23.48 17.23
C ARG A 202 -1.87 23.51 18.58
N ASP A 203 -1.12 23.41 19.67
CA ASP A 203 -1.59 23.53 21.05
C ASP A 203 -2.65 22.48 21.46
N PHE A 204 -2.72 21.33 20.78
CA PHE A 204 -3.49 20.19 21.26
C PHE A 204 -2.74 19.46 22.37
N ASP A 205 -3.45 19.08 23.44
CA ASP A 205 -2.90 18.26 24.52
C ASP A 205 -2.64 16.82 24.02
N VAL A 206 -1.40 16.37 24.13
CA VAL A 206 -0.99 15.01 23.75
C VAL A 206 -0.39 14.32 24.97
N GLN A 207 -1.10 13.31 25.48
CA GLN A 207 -0.72 12.54 26.64
C GLN A 207 -0.22 11.15 26.22
N GLY A 208 1.08 11.06 25.95
CA GLY A 208 1.70 9.84 25.44
C GLY A 208 1.23 9.50 24.03
N ASN A 209 0.31 8.53 23.90
CA ASN A 209 -0.29 8.14 22.60
C ASN A 209 -1.77 8.56 22.48
N ASP A 210 -2.32 9.19 23.52
CA ASP A 210 -3.72 9.59 23.59
C ASP A 210 -3.83 11.13 23.50
N VAL A 211 -4.93 11.61 22.92
CA VAL A 211 -5.23 13.03 22.74
C VAL A 211 -6.59 13.28 23.40
N PRO A 212 -6.62 13.88 24.60
CA PRO A 212 -7.86 14.29 25.27
C PRO A 212 -8.59 15.36 24.45
N LEU A 213 -9.89 15.16 24.26
CA LEU A 213 -10.77 16.05 23.51
C LEU A 213 -12.05 16.25 24.32
N GLU A 214 -12.81 17.30 24.02
CA GLU A 214 -14.06 17.57 24.75
C GLU A 214 -15.03 16.37 24.67
N GLY A 215 -15.26 15.72 25.82
CA GLY A 215 -16.16 14.58 25.96
C GLY A 215 -15.65 13.25 25.37
N ARG A 216 -14.39 13.16 24.90
CA ARG A 216 -13.85 11.93 24.28
C ARG A 216 -12.33 11.85 24.34
N LEU A 217 -11.80 10.63 24.24
CA LEU A 217 -10.36 10.38 24.11
C LEU A 217 -10.07 9.84 22.71
N LEU A 218 -9.19 10.50 21.95
CA LEU A 218 -8.63 9.94 20.73
C LEU A 218 -7.38 9.13 21.09
N ARG A 219 -7.33 7.86 20.67
CA ARG A 219 -6.16 6.99 20.85
C ARG A 219 -5.41 6.77 19.55
N THR A 220 -4.08 6.83 19.58
CA THR A 220 -3.25 6.48 18.43
C THR A 220 -2.58 5.11 18.58
N VAL A 221 -2.57 4.31 17.51
CA VAL A 221 -1.99 2.96 17.49
C VAL A 221 -1.05 2.76 16.30
N VAL A 222 -0.13 1.81 16.44
CA VAL A 222 0.72 1.35 15.32
C VAL A 222 0.42 -0.12 15.12
N THR A 223 -0.22 -0.42 14.00
CA THR A 223 -0.62 -1.78 13.62
C THR A 223 -0.20 -1.97 12.17
N PRO A 224 1.03 -2.41 11.90
CA PRO A 224 1.53 -2.58 10.54
C PRO A 224 0.66 -3.58 9.76
N ILE A 225 0.25 -3.23 8.55
CA ILE A 225 -0.49 -4.16 7.69
C ILE A 225 0.41 -5.32 7.23
N GLY A 226 -0.13 -6.54 7.30
CA GLY A 226 0.57 -7.77 6.91
C GLY A 226 -0.07 -8.50 5.74
N VAL A 227 0.45 -9.70 5.47
CA VAL A 227 -0.07 -10.64 4.47
C VAL A 227 -0.51 -11.94 5.14
N ASP A 228 -1.40 -12.71 4.52
CA ASP A 228 -1.62 -14.11 4.90
C ASP A 228 -0.47 -14.97 4.33
N VAL A 229 0.50 -15.27 5.19
CA VAL A 229 1.74 -15.98 4.83
C VAL A 229 1.44 -17.37 4.28
N ASP A 230 0.57 -18.13 4.94
CA ASP A 230 0.32 -19.52 4.60
C ASP A 230 -0.53 -19.65 3.34
N ALA A 231 -1.54 -18.80 3.16
CA ALA A 231 -2.31 -18.76 1.92
C ALA A 231 -1.43 -18.34 0.74
N PHE A 232 -0.56 -17.35 0.91
CA PHE A 232 0.32 -16.89 -0.17
C PHE A 232 1.38 -17.94 -0.52
N ASN A 233 1.94 -18.65 0.47
CA ASN A 233 2.86 -19.74 0.22
C ASN A 233 2.18 -20.89 -0.57
N ARG A 234 0.98 -21.30 -0.17
CA ARG A 234 0.19 -22.31 -0.92
C ARG A 234 -0.10 -21.85 -2.35
N LEU A 235 -0.41 -20.57 -2.55
CA LEU A 235 -0.62 -19.98 -3.86
C LEU A 235 0.66 -20.08 -4.71
N ALA A 236 1.82 -19.70 -4.15
CA ALA A 236 3.12 -19.75 -4.83
C ALA A 236 3.51 -21.19 -5.24
N VAL A 237 3.34 -22.16 -4.35
CA VAL A 237 3.62 -23.60 -4.61
C VAL A 237 2.73 -24.15 -5.73
N ARG A 238 1.47 -23.70 -5.83
CA ARG A 238 0.59 -24.08 -6.95
C ARG A 238 0.96 -23.34 -8.23
N ALA A 239 1.26 -22.05 -8.13
CA ALA A 239 1.54 -21.17 -9.25
C ALA A 239 2.81 -21.56 -10.02
N VAL A 240 3.86 -22.01 -9.34
CA VAL A 240 5.11 -22.43 -10.00
C VAL A 240 4.92 -23.62 -10.95
N ARG A 241 3.85 -24.39 -10.77
CA ARG A 241 3.52 -25.54 -11.65
C ARG A 241 2.74 -25.14 -12.89
N ARG A 242 2.28 -23.88 -12.98
CA ARG A 242 1.50 -23.38 -14.13
C ARG A 242 2.40 -23.12 -15.34
N VAL A 243 1.78 -23.07 -16.52
CA VAL A 243 2.48 -22.95 -17.81
C VAL A 243 3.27 -21.66 -17.88
N GLU A 244 2.75 -20.56 -17.34
CA GLU A 244 3.40 -19.24 -17.34
C GLU A 244 4.74 -19.28 -16.59
N ALA A 245 4.76 -19.84 -15.38
CA ALA A 245 5.98 -19.97 -14.58
C ALA A 245 7.00 -20.90 -15.25
N ARG A 246 6.55 -22.04 -15.81
CA ARG A 246 7.43 -22.97 -16.53
C ARG A 246 8.08 -22.34 -17.75
N ARG A 247 7.30 -21.61 -18.57
CA ARG A 247 7.83 -20.89 -19.75
C ARG A 247 8.85 -19.84 -19.36
N VAL A 248 8.64 -19.13 -18.25
CA VAL A 248 9.65 -18.19 -17.75
C VAL A 248 10.92 -18.93 -17.36
N VAL A 249 10.83 -20.01 -16.58
CA VAL A 249 12.00 -20.82 -16.19
C VAL A 249 12.78 -21.35 -17.41
N GLU A 250 12.08 -21.91 -18.40
CA GLU A 250 12.69 -22.39 -19.65
C GLU A 250 13.41 -21.24 -20.39
N SER A 251 12.77 -20.08 -20.50
CA SER A 251 13.33 -18.90 -21.17
C SER A 251 14.52 -18.27 -20.44
N LEU A 252 14.79 -18.63 -19.18
CA LEU A 252 15.98 -18.17 -18.47
C LEU A 252 17.23 -18.97 -18.87
N ALA A 253 17.06 -20.20 -19.40
CA ALA A 253 18.14 -21.11 -19.77
C ALA A 253 19.21 -21.24 -18.68
N GLY A 254 18.77 -21.46 -17.43
CA GLY A 254 19.64 -21.62 -16.27
C GLY A 254 20.11 -20.32 -15.59
N ARG A 255 19.75 -19.15 -16.12
CA ARG A 255 20.06 -17.85 -15.52
C ARG A 255 19.21 -17.56 -14.29
N ALA A 256 19.76 -16.80 -13.36
CA ALA A 256 19.00 -16.28 -12.23
C ALA A 256 17.91 -15.29 -12.70
N LEU A 257 16.81 -15.22 -11.95
CA LEU A 257 15.78 -14.20 -12.14
C LEU A 257 15.81 -13.22 -10.96
N MET A 258 15.95 -11.94 -11.27
CA MET A 258 15.57 -10.85 -10.36
C MET A 258 14.18 -10.37 -10.73
N ILE A 259 13.37 -10.03 -9.73
CA ILE A 259 12.00 -9.56 -9.95
C ILE A 259 11.68 -8.32 -9.14
N SER A 260 10.87 -7.47 -9.75
CA SER A 260 10.15 -6.41 -9.06
C SER A 260 8.74 -6.29 -9.62
N ALA A 261 7.78 -6.02 -8.75
CA ALA A 261 6.37 -5.91 -9.09
C ALA A 261 5.77 -4.71 -8.36
N ASP A 262 5.39 -3.67 -9.10
CA ASP A 262 4.87 -2.43 -8.55
C ASP A 262 3.75 -1.89 -9.44
N ARG A 263 2.97 -0.94 -8.90
CA ARG A 263 2.21 -0.03 -9.75
C ARG A 263 3.19 0.93 -10.42
N LEU A 264 2.89 1.36 -11.63
CA LEU A 264 3.60 2.46 -12.29
C LEU A 264 3.27 3.74 -11.50
N ASP A 265 4.13 4.08 -10.53
CA ASP A 265 3.89 5.15 -9.56
C ASP A 265 5.26 5.72 -9.15
N TYR A 266 5.39 7.05 -9.15
CA TYR A 266 6.67 7.74 -8.91
C TYR A 266 7.25 7.47 -7.52
N THR A 267 6.42 7.06 -6.56
CA THR A 267 6.85 6.65 -5.21
C THR A 267 7.74 5.40 -5.23
N LYS A 268 7.68 4.59 -6.30
CA LYS A 268 8.32 3.26 -6.38
C LYS A 268 9.78 3.29 -6.81
N GLY A 269 10.32 4.45 -7.17
CA GLY A 269 11.74 4.59 -7.52
C GLY A 269 12.16 3.75 -8.72
N LEU A 270 11.22 3.49 -9.65
CA LEU A 270 11.45 2.66 -10.83
C LEU A 270 12.64 3.14 -11.69
N PRO A 271 12.83 4.46 -11.93
CA PRO A 271 13.96 4.93 -12.71
C PRO A 271 15.31 4.62 -12.05
N ALA A 272 15.46 4.94 -10.76
CA ALA A 272 16.67 4.64 -9.99
C ALA A 272 16.96 3.14 -9.91
N ARG A 273 15.92 2.30 -9.93
CA ARG A 273 16.05 0.84 -9.97
C ARG A 273 16.60 0.34 -11.31
N PHE A 274 16.15 0.92 -12.42
CA PHE A 274 16.69 0.59 -13.75
C PHE A 274 18.14 1.06 -13.86
N ASP A 275 18.43 2.26 -13.36
CA ASP A 275 19.80 2.79 -13.30
C ASP A 275 20.72 1.89 -12.45
N ALA A 276 20.24 1.38 -11.32
CA ALA A 276 20.99 0.42 -10.50
C ALA A 276 21.26 -0.90 -11.21
N TYR A 277 20.30 -1.40 -11.98
CA TYR A 277 20.52 -2.61 -12.77
C TYR A 277 21.53 -2.38 -13.89
N GLY A 278 21.43 -1.27 -14.63
CA GLY A 278 22.44 -0.87 -15.61
C GLY A 278 23.83 -0.70 -14.99
N ARG A 279 23.92 -0.03 -13.84
CA ARG A 279 25.18 0.12 -13.08
C ARG A 279 25.73 -1.22 -12.63
N PHE A 280 24.89 -2.15 -12.19
CA PHE A 280 25.28 -3.51 -11.83
C PHE A 280 25.90 -4.26 -13.02
N LEU A 281 25.27 -4.24 -14.19
CA LEU A 281 25.79 -4.89 -15.39
C LEU A 281 27.14 -4.30 -15.83
N SER A 282 27.27 -2.97 -15.78
CA SER A 282 28.50 -2.26 -16.12
C SER A 282 29.65 -2.57 -15.15
N ARG A 283 29.37 -2.58 -13.84
CA ARG A 283 30.38 -2.68 -12.78
C ARG A 283 30.83 -4.11 -12.49
N PHE A 284 29.97 -5.10 -12.75
CA PHE A 284 30.22 -6.51 -12.46
C PHE A 284 30.07 -7.34 -13.75
N PRO A 285 31.01 -7.20 -14.71
CA PRO A 285 30.93 -7.87 -16.02
C PRO A 285 30.89 -9.41 -15.91
N GLU A 286 31.39 -9.98 -14.81
CA GLU A 286 31.30 -11.40 -14.50
C GLU A 286 29.86 -11.91 -14.30
N GLN A 287 28.90 -11.01 -14.07
CA GLN A 287 27.48 -11.33 -13.92
C GLN A 287 26.67 -11.19 -15.23
N LEU A 288 27.28 -10.65 -16.29
CA LEU A 288 26.64 -10.59 -17.60
C LEU A 288 26.20 -11.99 -18.02
N ARG A 289 25.01 -12.07 -18.61
CA ARG A 289 24.38 -13.33 -19.05
C ARG A 289 24.15 -14.36 -17.93
N ARG A 290 24.33 -14.03 -16.64
CA ARG A 290 24.00 -14.91 -15.49
C ARG A 290 22.65 -14.60 -14.85
N ILE A 291 22.06 -13.44 -15.14
CA ILE A 291 20.82 -12.97 -14.53
C ILE A 291 19.95 -12.22 -15.55
N SER A 292 18.64 -12.32 -15.42
CA SER A 292 17.67 -11.44 -16.09
C SER A 292 16.81 -10.73 -15.05
N PHE A 293 16.43 -9.49 -15.31
CA PHE A 293 15.54 -8.70 -14.47
C PHE A 293 14.13 -8.62 -15.08
N LEU A 294 13.12 -9.07 -14.35
CA LEU A 294 11.71 -8.89 -14.68
C LEU A 294 11.10 -7.75 -13.85
N GLN A 295 10.71 -6.66 -14.52
CA GLN A 295 9.91 -5.60 -13.93
C GLN A 295 8.46 -5.72 -14.40
N VAL A 296 7.55 -6.02 -13.48
CA VAL A 296 6.11 -5.89 -13.69
C VAL A 296 5.67 -4.52 -13.17
N ALA A 297 5.12 -3.68 -14.05
CA ALA A 297 4.60 -2.36 -13.72
C ALA A 297 3.12 -2.28 -14.12
N ALA A 298 2.22 -2.49 -13.15
CA ALA A 298 0.79 -2.40 -13.41
C ALA A 298 0.39 -0.94 -13.71
N PRO A 299 -0.41 -0.66 -14.74
CA PRO A 299 -0.90 0.68 -15.03
C PRO A 299 -1.61 1.32 -13.82
N SER A 300 -1.44 2.62 -13.66
CA SER A 300 -2.03 3.38 -12.55
C SER A 300 -2.21 4.82 -12.99
N ARG A 301 -3.43 5.36 -12.87
CA ARG A 301 -3.74 6.79 -13.06
C ARG A 301 -3.19 7.36 -14.38
N GLU A 302 -3.38 6.64 -15.48
CA GLU A 302 -2.79 6.97 -16.80
C GLU A 302 -3.25 8.32 -17.37
N GLU A 303 -4.33 8.91 -16.83
CA GLU A 303 -4.82 10.24 -17.19
C GLU A 303 -3.94 11.37 -16.64
N VAL A 304 -3.10 11.09 -15.63
CA VAL A 304 -2.27 12.08 -14.93
C VAL A 304 -0.89 12.19 -15.58
N ASP A 305 -0.47 13.41 -15.93
CA ASP A 305 0.73 13.66 -16.75
C ASP A 305 2.03 13.18 -16.10
N GLN A 306 2.15 13.24 -14.77
CA GLN A 306 3.30 12.71 -14.04
C GLN A 306 3.48 11.19 -14.26
N TYR A 307 2.38 10.45 -14.44
CA TYR A 307 2.42 9.00 -14.68
C TYR A 307 2.82 8.68 -16.12
N LYS A 308 2.40 9.51 -17.08
CA LYS A 308 2.83 9.40 -18.49
C LYS A 308 4.33 9.67 -18.62
N ALA A 309 4.83 10.76 -18.03
CA ALA A 309 6.24 11.11 -18.05
C ALA A 309 7.12 10.02 -17.42
N LEU A 310 6.67 9.44 -16.29
CA LEU A 310 7.35 8.31 -15.66
C LEU A 310 7.42 7.09 -16.59
N ARG A 311 6.34 6.79 -17.32
CA ARG A 311 6.33 5.68 -18.27
C ARG A 311 7.32 5.91 -19.40
N ASP A 312 7.32 7.10 -20.00
CA ASP A 312 8.25 7.45 -21.09
C ASP A 312 9.72 7.33 -20.65
N GLU A 313 10.04 7.75 -19.42
CA GLU A 313 11.38 7.60 -18.84
C GLU A 313 11.76 6.12 -18.68
N LEU A 314 10.83 5.27 -18.23
CA LEU A 314 11.08 3.83 -18.07
C LEU A 314 11.23 3.12 -19.41
N ASP A 315 10.41 3.45 -20.40
CA ASP A 315 10.50 2.92 -21.77
C ASP A 315 11.89 3.25 -22.36
N TYR A 316 12.34 4.50 -22.22
CA TYR A 316 13.68 4.92 -22.64
C TYR A 316 14.79 4.14 -21.92
N LYS A 317 14.76 4.09 -20.57
CA LYS A 317 15.80 3.41 -19.77
C LYS A 317 15.84 1.90 -20.06
N ALA A 318 14.69 1.25 -20.20
CA ALA A 318 14.62 -0.15 -20.57
C ALA A 318 15.20 -0.40 -21.96
N GLY A 319 14.89 0.47 -22.93
CA GLY A 319 15.45 0.44 -24.27
C GLY A 319 16.97 0.61 -24.28
N ALA A 320 17.49 1.58 -23.51
CA ALA A 320 18.92 1.84 -23.41
C ALA A 320 19.69 0.65 -22.81
N ILE A 321 19.24 0.10 -21.68
CA ILE A 321 19.87 -1.05 -21.03
C ILE A 321 19.85 -2.27 -21.95
N ASN A 322 18.71 -2.57 -22.58
CA ASN A 322 18.62 -3.70 -23.48
C ASN A 322 19.45 -3.48 -24.76
N GLY A 323 19.49 -2.26 -25.30
CA GLY A 323 20.31 -1.94 -26.47
C GLY A 323 21.80 -2.11 -26.23
N GLU A 324 22.28 -1.82 -25.02
CA GLU A 324 23.69 -1.94 -24.63
C GLU A 324 24.11 -3.38 -24.32
N TYR A 325 23.27 -4.14 -23.61
CA TYR A 325 23.67 -5.43 -23.02
C TYR A 325 23.02 -6.68 -23.63
N SER A 326 21.99 -6.56 -24.48
CA SER A 326 21.33 -7.74 -25.04
C SER A 326 22.24 -8.53 -25.97
N ASP A 327 21.91 -9.82 -26.10
CA ASP A 327 22.57 -10.76 -27.02
C ASP A 327 21.50 -11.67 -27.64
N PHE A 328 21.85 -12.50 -28.62
CA PHE A 328 20.91 -13.34 -29.38
C PHE A 328 20.00 -14.21 -28.52
N ASP A 329 20.50 -14.64 -27.36
CA ASP A 329 19.84 -15.54 -26.41
C ASP A 329 19.59 -14.91 -25.03
N TRP A 330 19.77 -13.59 -24.89
CA TRP A 330 19.66 -12.91 -23.61
C TRP A 330 19.07 -11.50 -23.72
N VAL A 331 17.95 -11.29 -23.04
CA VAL A 331 17.35 -9.97 -22.79
C VAL A 331 17.54 -9.64 -21.30
N PRO A 332 18.42 -8.69 -20.96
CA PRO A 332 18.75 -8.34 -19.57
C PRO A 332 17.54 -7.85 -18.79
N LEU A 333 16.77 -6.90 -19.33
CA LEU A 333 15.63 -6.27 -18.66
C LEU A 333 14.32 -6.55 -19.40
N ARG A 334 13.48 -7.39 -18.80
CA ARG A 334 12.12 -7.70 -19.24
C ARG A 334 11.14 -6.76 -18.54
N TYR A 335 10.75 -5.69 -19.23
CA TYR A 335 9.80 -4.69 -18.73
C TYR A 335 8.38 -4.96 -19.23
N MET A 336 7.41 -5.08 -18.31
CA MET A 336 6.00 -5.34 -18.62
C MET A 336 5.10 -4.25 -18.03
N THR A 337 4.36 -3.54 -18.88
CA THR A 337 3.38 -2.50 -18.51
C THR A 337 1.95 -3.03 -18.35
N ARG A 338 1.81 -4.30 -17.97
CA ARG A 338 0.50 -4.96 -17.81
C ARG A 338 0.37 -5.47 -16.38
N ALA A 339 -0.86 -5.43 -15.86
CA ALA A 339 -1.17 -6.08 -14.60
C ALA A 339 -0.93 -7.60 -14.73
N ALA A 340 -0.30 -8.19 -13.71
CA ALA A 340 -0.17 -9.63 -13.58
C ALA A 340 -1.08 -10.09 -12.43
N GLY A 341 -1.84 -11.16 -12.67
CA GLY A 341 -2.68 -11.75 -11.63
C GLY A 341 -1.83 -12.19 -10.44
N ARG A 342 -2.36 -12.03 -9.22
CA ARG A 342 -1.66 -12.33 -7.96
C ARG A 342 -1.07 -13.74 -7.92
N GLY A 343 -1.77 -14.73 -8.50
CA GLY A 343 -1.27 -16.10 -8.62
C GLY A 343 -0.04 -16.22 -9.53
N VAL A 344 -0.01 -15.49 -10.65
CA VAL A 344 1.17 -15.48 -11.54
C VAL A 344 2.36 -14.88 -10.80
N LEU A 345 2.17 -13.73 -10.14
CA LEU A 345 3.23 -13.06 -9.36
C LEU A 345 3.78 -13.95 -8.25
N ALA A 346 2.92 -14.66 -7.51
CA ALA A 346 3.36 -15.60 -6.48
C ALA A 346 4.30 -16.69 -7.03
N GLY A 347 4.00 -17.21 -8.23
CA GLY A 347 4.88 -18.15 -8.92
C GLY A 347 6.21 -17.53 -9.33
N MET A 348 6.18 -16.29 -9.86
CA MET A 348 7.39 -15.56 -10.27
C MET A 348 8.28 -15.20 -9.07
N PHE A 349 7.71 -14.80 -7.93
CA PHE A 349 8.45 -14.57 -6.68
C PHE A 349 9.15 -15.86 -6.20
N ARG A 350 8.47 -17.01 -6.27
CA ARG A 350 9.05 -18.28 -5.83
C ARG A 350 10.25 -18.74 -6.65
N ILE A 351 10.26 -18.47 -7.97
CA ILE A 351 11.37 -18.86 -8.85
C ILE A 351 12.51 -17.83 -8.88
N SER A 352 12.24 -16.58 -8.48
CA SER A 352 13.24 -15.52 -8.49
C SER A 352 14.28 -15.68 -7.39
N ARG A 353 15.53 -15.40 -7.74
CA ARG A 353 16.68 -15.36 -6.84
C ARG A 353 16.75 -14.07 -6.03
N ILE A 354 16.25 -12.98 -6.58
CA ILE A 354 16.32 -11.64 -5.98
C ILE A 354 14.96 -10.95 -6.11
N GLY A 355 14.42 -10.47 -5.00
CA GLY A 355 13.28 -9.56 -4.94
C GLY A 355 13.81 -8.15 -4.72
N LEU A 356 13.58 -7.26 -5.68
CA LEU A 356 14.08 -5.88 -5.65
C LEU A 356 12.92 -4.92 -5.36
N VAL A 357 12.81 -4.49 -4.11
CA VAL A 357 11.72 -3.62 -3.63
C VAL A 357 12.30 -2.32 -3.12
N THR A 358 12.45 -1.34 -4.02
CA THR A 358 13.22 -0.12 -3.75
C THR A 358 12.41 1.19 -3.88
N PRO A 359 11.23 1.31 -3.24
CA PRO A 359 10.48 2.57 -3.29
C PRO A 359 11.25 3.73 -2.66
N LEU A 360 11.08 4.93 -3.20
CA LEU A 360 11.60 6.18 -2.62
C LEU A 360 10.92 6.49 -1.28
N ARG A 361 9.63 6.17 -1.18
CA ARG A 361 8.84 6.22 0.05
C ARG A 361 7.65 5.27 -0.08
N ASP A 362 7.36 4.49 0.95
CA ASP A 362 6.19 3.59 0.96
C ASP A 362 5.70 3.38 2.39
N GLY A 363 4.39 3.43 2.61
CA GLY A 363 3.80 3.26 3.94
C GLY A 363 4.09 1.88 4.54
N MET A 364 4.15 0.83 3.71
CA MET A 364 4.54 -0.51 4.16
C MET A 364 5.28 -1.30 3.08
N ASN A 365 4.64 -1.50 1.92
CA ASN A 365 5.04 -2.40 0.84
C ASN A 365 4.79 -3.90 1.12
N LEU A 366 3.59 -4.38 0.81
CA LEU A 366 3.21 -5.79 0.95
C LEU A 366 3.95 -6.72 -0.03
N VAL A 367 4.45 -6.21 -1.16
CA VAL A 367 5.19 -7.02 -2.14
C VAL A 367 6.48 -7.59 -1.52
N ALA A 368 7.14 -6.84 -0.64
CA ALA A 368 8.28 -7.35 0.13
C ALA A 368 7.91 -8.57 1.00
N MET A 369 6.77 -8.52 1.69
CA MET A 369 6.29 -9.61 2.54
C MET A 369 5.79 -10.80 1.72
N GLU A 370 5.08 -10.54 0.61
CA GLU A 370 4.64 -11.57 -0.34
C GLU A 370 5.84 -12.28 -0.98
N TYR A 371 6.90 -11.55 -1.35
CA TYR A 371 8.13 -12.14 -1.86
C TYR A 371 8.75 -13.13 -0.86
N ILE A 372 8.85 -12.75 0.43
CA ILE A 372 9.32 -13.63 1.50
C ILE A 372 8.40 -14.84 1.63
N ALA A 373 7.08 -14.64 1.72
CA ALA A 373 6.11 -15.72 1.91
C ALA A 373 6.09 -16.73 0.74
N ALA A 374 6.45 -16.31 -0.48
CA ALA A 374 6.48 -17.18 -1.66
C ALA A 374 7.68 -18.13 -1.71
N GLN A 375 8.78 -17.84 -0.99
CA GLN A 375 10.04 -18.56 -1.16
C GLN A 375 9.96 -20.04 -0.78
N ASP A 376 10.85 -20.83 -1.36
CA ASP A 376 11.14 -22.18 -0.90
C ASP A 376 12.18 -22.13 0.22
N PRO A 377 11.89 -22.59 1.45
CA PRO A 377 12.86 -22.55 2.55
C PRO A 377 14.12 -23.38 2.28
N LEU A 378 14.06 -24.37 1.37
CA LEU A 378 15.24 -25.16 0.99
C LEU A 378 16.16 -24.43 0.00
N ASN A 379 15.66 -23.41 -0.70
CA ASN A 379 16.47 -22.61 -1.62
C ASN A 379 15.89 -21.18 -1.81
N PRO A 380 15.83 -20.36 -0.76
CA PRO A 380 15.11 -19.08 -0.80
C PRO A 380 15.94 -18.00 -1.51
N GLY A 381 15.28 -17.10 -2.24
CA GLY A 381 15.92 -15.90 -2.79
C GLY A 381 16.26 -14.85 -1.72
N VAL A 382 16.89 -13.76 -2.15
CA VAL A 382 17.27 -12.62 -1.30
C VAL A 382 16.31 -11.46 -1.53
N LEU A 383 15.91 -10.77 -0.46
CA LEU A 383 15.16 -9.52 -0.55
C LEU A 383 16.12 -8.33 -0.43
N ILE A 384 16.13 -7.46 -1.45
CA ILE A 384 16.74 -6.13 -1.39
C ILE A 384 15.60 -5.13 -1.16
N LEU A 385 15.71 -4.34 -0.09
CA LEU A 385 14.60 -3.53 0.41
C LEU A 385 15.03 -2.07 0.63
N SER A 386 14.27 -1.11 0.11
CA SER A 386 14.48 0.30 0.47
C SER A 386 14.27 0.51 1.97
N ARG A 387 15.21 1.20 2.62
CA ARG A 387 15.06 1.64 4.02
C ARG A 387 13.89 2.62 4.25
N PHE A 388 13.29 3.14 3.17
CA PHE A 388 12.15 4.06 3.19
C PHE A 388 10.79 3.39 2.96
N ALA A 389 10.76 2.05 2.82
CA ALA A 389 9.53 1.28 2.94
C ALA A 389 9.22 1.01 4.42
N GLY A 390 7.95 1.11 4.84
CA GLY A 390 7.56 0.76 6.21
C GLY A 390 7.97 -0.66 6.61
N ALA A 391 7.93 -1.63 5.68
CA ALA A 391 8.35 -3.00 5.90
C ALA A 391 9.83 -3.11 6.32
N ALA A 392 10.69 -2.15 5.97
CA ALA A 392 12.09 -2.15 6.41
C ALA A 392 12.24 -2.03 7.93
N LYS A 393 11.27 -1.44 8.63
CA LYS A 393 11.24 -1.40 10.10
C LYS A 393 10.94 -2.78 10.71
N LEU A 394 10.27 -3.63 9.95
CA LEU A 394 9.91 -4.99 10.35
C LEU A 394 10.87 -6.05 9.81
N LEU A 395 11.71 -5.72 8.83
CA LEU A 395 12.54 -6.68 8.09
C LEU A 395 14.03 -6.25 8.06
N PRO A 396 14.71 -6.19 9.23
CA PRO A 396 16.11 -5.76 9.30
C PRO A 396 17.09 -6.74 8.64
N GLU A 397 16.71 -8.02 8.47
CA GLU A 397 17.58 -9.05 7.85
C GLU A 397 17.58 -8.99 6.31
N ALA A 398 16.72 -8.18 5.70
CA ALA A 398 16.79 -7.87 4.27
C ALA A 398 18.05 -7.05 3.96
N LEU A 399 18.54 -7.11 2.72
CA LEU A 399 19.60 -6.20 2.28
C LEU A 399 19.00 -4.81 2.10
N GLN A 400 19.10 -3.98 3.15
CA GLN A 400 18.53 -2.64 3.12
C GLN A 400 19.42 -1.66 2.34
N VAL A 401 18.79 -0.92 1.43
CA VAL A 401 19.45 0.02 0.54
C VAL A 401 18.82 1.40 0.63
N ASN A 402 19.60 2.43 0.31
CA ASN A 402 19.12 3.75 0.00
C ASN A 402 18.84 3.83 -1.51
N PRO A 403 17.57 3.98 -1.96
CA PRO A 403 17.24 4.03 -3.38
C PRO A 403 17.78 5.27 -4.12
N TYR A 404 18.32 6.25 -3.39
CA TYR A 404 19.05 7.38 -3.98
C TYR A 404 20.53 7.07 -4.26
N ASP A 405 21.02 5.91 -3.82
CA ASP A 405 22.39 5.44 -4.04
C ASP A 405 22.38 4.27 -5.03
N VAL A 406 22.55 4.61 -6.30
CA VAL A 406 22.58 3.67 -7.43
C VAL A 406 23.70 2.65 -7.29
N ASP A 407 24.87 3.07 -6.78
CA ASP A 407 26.02 2.19 -6.61
C ASP A 407 25.84 1.21 -5.45
N GLN A 408 25.21 1.65 -4.35
CA GLN A 408 24.83 0.77 -3.26
C GLN A 408 23.80 -0.27 -3.71
N MET A 409 22.78 0.13 -4.48
CA MET A 409 21.81 -0.81 -5.03
C MET A 409 22.47 -1.83 -5.96
N ALA A 410 23.34 -1.38 -6.87
CA ALA A 410 24.11 -2.25 -7.76
C ALA A 410 24.98 -3.25 -6.99
N ALA A 411 25.67 -2.78 -5.93
CA ALA A 411 26.46 -3.64 -5.05
C ALA A 411 25.58 -4.66 -4.31
N ALA A 412 24.39 -4.28 -3.83
CA ALA A 412 23.46 -5.19 -3.17
C ALA A 412 22.94 -6.29 -4.12
N ILE A 413 22.73 -5.97 -5.41
CA ILE A 413 22.38 -6.98 -6.43
C ILE A 413 23.54 -7.99 -6.56
N ASN A 414 24.78 -7.52 -6.67
CA ASN A 414 25.94 -8.42 -6.75
C ASN A 414 26.13 -9.27 -5.48
N THR A 415 26.00 -8.67 -4.30
CA THR A 415 26.01 -9.39 -3.02
C THR A 415 24.96 -10.50 -3.01
N SER A 416 23.75 -10.23 -3.51
CA SER A 416 22.68 -11.24 -3.57
C SER A 416 22.98 -12.39 -4.55
N MET A 417 23.68 -12.10 -5.65
CA MET A 417 24.15 -13.12 -6.60
C MET A 417 25.21 -14.03 -5.99
N LEU A 418 26.11 -13.46 -5.18
CA LEU A 418 27.21 -14.18 -4.54
C LEU A 418 26.83 -14.84 -3.20
N MET A 419 25.65 -14.50 -2.65
CA MET A 419 25.19 -15.01 -1.35
C MET A 419 25.05 -16.54 -1.35
N THR A 420 25.67 -17.17 -0.35
CA THR A 420 25.67 -18.63 -0.19
C THR A 420 24.25 -19.15 0.09
N LEU A 421 24.03 -20.46 -0.04
CA LEU A 421 22.73 -21.05 0.34
C LEU A 421 22.44 -20.89 1.83
N GLU A 422 23.45 -21.13 2.67
CA GLU A 422 23.35 -21.04 4.13
C GLU A 422 22.90 -19.65 4.59
N GLU A 423 23.58 -18.58 4.12
CA GLU A 423 23.22 -17.21 4.50
C GLU A 423 21.80 -16.84 4.03
N ARG A 424 21.40 -17.28 2.82
CA ARG A 424 20.04 -17.04 2.34
C ARG A 424 18.99 -17.72 3.20
N GLN A 425 19.25 -18.95 3.63
CA GLN A 425 18.34 -19.69 4.51
C GLN A 425 18.22 -19.02 5.87
N GLU A 426 19.35 -18.63 6.47
CA GLU A 426 19.37 -17.91 7.75
C GLU A 426 18.54 -16.61 7.68
N ARG A 427 18.81 -15.76 6.68
CA ARG A 427 18.04 -14.53 6.47
C ARG A 427 16.57 -14.82 6.22
N HIS A 428 16.25 -15.80 5.38
CA HIS A 428 14.86 -16.13 5.04
C HIS A 428 14.08 -16.62 6.25
N VAL A 429 14.65 -17.47 7.10
CA VAL A 429 14.00 -17.95 8.34
C VAL A 429 13.67 -16.76 9.25
N ALA A 430 14.64 -15.89 9.52
CA ALA A 430 14.42 -14.71 10.36
C ALA A 430 13.36 -13.77 9.77
N LEU A 431 13.41 -13.50 8.46
CA LEU A 431 12.43 -12.67 7.76
C LEU A 431 11.02 -13.28 7.83
N LEU A 432 10.89 -14.59 7.56
CA LEU A 432 9.60 -15.27 7.56
C LEU A 432 8.95 -15.26 8.94
N GLU A 433 9.71 -15.46 10.01
CA GLU A 433 9.21 -15.34 11.38
C GLU A 433 8.69 -13.93 11.71
N ARG A 434 9.33 -12.89 11.17
CA ARG A 434 8.86 -11.50 11.36
C ARG A 434 7.57 -11.23 10.61
N VAL A 435 7.46 -11.70 9.36
CA VAL A 435 6.23 -11.57 8.57
C VAL A 435 5.08 -12.33 9.23
N ARG A 436 5.32 -13.54 9.78
CA ARG A 436 4.29 -14.30 10.50
C ARG A 436 3.80 -13.61 11.77
N ARG A 437 4.68 -12.91 12.49
CA ARG A 437 4.30 -12.14 13.69
C ARG A 437 3.46 -10.89 13.37
N HIS A 438 3.59 -10.35 12.16
CA HIS A 438 2.90 -9.14 11.70
C HIS A 438 2.07 -9.46 10.46
N ASP A 439 1.31 -10.56 10.50
CA ASP A 439 0.47 -11.00 9.41
C ASP A 439 -0.82 -10.15 9.30
N ALA A 440 -1.63 -10.41 8.28
CA ALA A 440 -2.91 -9.71 8.09
C ALA A 440 -3.86 -9.87 9.30
N THR A 441 -3.79 -11.01 9.98
CA THR A 441 -4.57 -11.31 11.19
C THR A 441 -4.18 -10.41 12.37
N ALA A 442 -2.88 -10.27 12.63
CA ALA A 442 -2.34 -9.45 13.70
C ALA A 442 -2.69 -7.97 13.49
N TYR A 443 -2.61 -7.50 12.25
CA TYR A 443 -3.06 -6.17 11.85
C TYR A 443 -4.53 -5.93 12.22
N SER A 444 -5.41 -6.80 11.73
CA SER A 444 -6.85 -6.59 11.82
C SER A 444 -7.37 -6.75 13.25
N ARG A 445 -6.93 -7.79 13.96
CA ARG A 445 -7.28 -8.01 15.38
C ARG A 445 -6.70 -6.94 16.28
N GLY A 446 -5.46 -6.52 16.04
CA GLY A 446 -4.79 -5.49 16.84
C GLY A 446 -5.55 -4.15 16.80
N PHE A 447 -5.99 -3.73 15.62
CA PHE A 447 -6.75 -2.50 15.47
C PHE A 447 -8.17 -2.63 16.03
N VAL A 448 -8.91 -3.69 15.66
CA VAL A 448 -10.30 -3.88 16.09
C VAL A 448 -10.41 -4.04 17.61
N ALA A 449 -9.43 -4.67 18.25
CA ALA A 449 -9.38 -4.80 19.71
C ALA A 449 -9.35 -3.42 20.39
N VAL A 450 -8.58 -2.46 19.88
CA VAL A 450 -8.52 -1.09 20.43
C VAL A 450 -9.77 -0.30 20.06
N LEU A 451 -10.29 -0.45 18.84
CA LEU A 451 -11.52 0.21 18.41
C LEU A 451 -12.72 -0.20 19.27
N GLY A 452 -12.82 -1.48 19.64
CA GLY A 452 -13.89 -2.03 20.47
C GLY A 452 -13.79 -1.76 21.97
N GLN A 453 -12.69 -1.16 22.46
CA GLN A 453 -12.57 -0.78 23.87
C GLN A 453 -13.43 0.46 24.17
N GLU A 454 -14.29 0.37 25.20
CA GLU A 454 -14.87 1.57 25.81
C GLU A 454 -13.78 2.30 26.58
N VAL A 455 -13.53 3.55 26.24
CA VAL A 455 -12.59 4.40 26.97
C VAL A 455 -13.40 5.47 27.68
N SER A 456 -13.54 5.33 28.99
CA SER A 456 -14.06 6.41 29.83
C SER A 456 -13.05 7.56 29.79
N ALA A 457 -13.49 8.75 29.39
CA ALA A 457 -12.68 9.94 29.58
C ALA A 457 -12.39 10.07 31.09
N PRO A 458 -11.16 10.40 31.51
CA PRO A 458 -10.93 10.77 32.90
C PRO A 458 -11.88 11.92 33.24
N VAL A 459 -12.63 11.78 34.34
CA VAL A 459 -13.45 12.85 34.89
C VAL A 459 -12.47 13.95 35.29
N VAL A 460 -12.51 15.08 34.57
CA VAL A 460 -11.70 16.27 34.87
C VAL A 460 -12.14 16.87 36.19
#